data_AF-A0A955PM49-F1
#
_entry.id   AF-A0A955PM49-F1
#
_cell.length_a   1.000
_cell.length_b   1.000
_cell.length_c   1.000
_cell.angle_alpha   90.00
_cell.angle_beta   90.00
_cell.angle_gamma   90.00
#
_symmetry.space_group_name_H-M   'P 1'
#
loop_
_entity.id
_entity.type
_entity.pdbx_description
1 polymer ?
#
loop_
_entity_poly.entity_id
_entity_poly.type
_entity_poly.pdbx_seq_one_letter_code
_entity_poly.pdbx_strand_id
1 'polypeptide(L)' 'MPTRLQPKLFTVLKEGYSLSHFSADLVAGLITGIVALPLAIAFGIASGVKPEQGLYTAIIAGFLISLLSGSRVQIG' A
#
# COMPACT_ATOMS: atom_id res chain seq x y z
N MET A 1 -1.38 28.84 -13.14
CA MET A 1 -1.56 27.69 -12.23
C MET A 1 -1.32 26.42 -13.02
N PRO A 2 -0.21 25.68 -12.84
CA PRO A 2 0.07 24.56 -13.73
C PRO A 2 -0.76 23.34 -13.31
N THR A 3 -1.81 23.07 -14.07
CA THR A 3 -2.53 21.80 -14.12
C THR A 3 -1.64 20.74 -14.78
N ARG A 4 -0.83 20.03 -13.99
CA ARG A 4 -0.16 18.79 -14.43
C ARG A 4 -0.61 17.64 -13.53
N LEU A 5 -1.69 16.99 -13.94
CA LEU A 5 -2.06 15.65 -13.50
C LEU A 5 -1.06 14.65 -14.13
N GLN A 6 0.20 14.69 -13.69
CA GLN A 6 1.18 13.68 -14.07
C GLN A 6 1.14 12.56 -13.01
N PRO A 7 0.88 11.30 -13.40
CA PRO A 7 0.94 10.19 -12.47
C PRO A 7 2.35 10.11 -11.90
N LYS A 8 2.46 10.22 -10.58
CA LYS A 8 3.71 10.27 -9.81
C LYS A 8 4.59 9.03 -10.07
N LEU A 9 4.00 7.91 -10.48
CA LEU A 9 4.69 6.69 -10.91
C LEU A 9 5.71 6.94 -12.05
N PHE A 10 5.35 7.79 -13.02
CA PHE A 10 6.23 8.15 -14.15
C PHE A 10 7.34 9.15 -13.77
N THR A 11 7.18 9.93 -12.70
CA THR A 11 8.24 10.82 -12.20
C THR A 11 9.20 10.08 -11.28
N VAL A 12 8.73 9.15 -10.43
CA VAL A 12 9.62 8.32 -9.57
C VAL A 12 10.57 7.44 -10.41
N LEU A 13 10.04 6.82 -11.47
CA LEU A 13 10.84 5.94 -12.34
C LEU A 13 11.89 6.73 -13.14
N LYS A 14 11.63 8.01 -13.45
CA LYS A 14 12.58 8.92 -14.11
C LYS A 14 13.60 9.56 -13.17
N GLU A 15 13.32 9.66 -11.87
CA GLU A 15 14.19 10.30 -10.87
C GLU A 15 15.31 9.40 -10.33
N GLY A 16 15.31 8.11 -10.67
CA GLY A 16 16.34 7.17 -10.21
C GLY A 16 15.99 6.57 -8.85
N TYR A 17 15.27 5.45 -8.87
CA TYR A 17 14.96 4.67 -7.68
C TYR A 17 16.26 4.07 -7.10
N SER A 18 16.79 4.67 -6.03
CA SER A 18 18.01 4.23 -5.35
C SER A 18 17.74 3.06 -4.40
N LEU A 19 18.72 2.17 -4.22
CA LEU A 19 18.69 1.07 -3.24
C LEU A 19 18.39 1.54 -1.80
N SER A 20 18.75 2.78 -1.46
CA SER A 20 18.42 3.40 -0.17
C SER A 20 16.92 3.68 0.00
N HIS A 21 16.22 4.02 -1.10
CA HIS A 21 14.77 4.18 -1.08
C HIS A 21 14.07 2.82 -0.97
N PHE A 22 14.59 1.78 -1.63
CA PHE A 22 14.06 0.42 -1.48
C PHE A 22 14.12 -0.11 -0.05
N SER A 23 15.24 0.11 0.66
CA SER A 23 15.36 -0.34 2.06
C SER A 23 14.42 0.43 2.99
N ALA A 24 14.25 1.74 2.77
CA ALA A 24 13.29 2.55 3.51
C ALA A 24 11.83 2.11 3.24
N ASP A 25 11.47 1.86 1.98
CA ASP A 25 10.14 1.39 1.59
C ASP A 25 9.84 -0.02 2.17
N LEU A 26 10.85 -0.90 2.22
CA LEU A 26 10.72 -2.23 2.81
C LEU A 26 10.43 -2.16 4.32
N VAL A 27 11.15 -1.32 5.06
CA VAL A 27 10.93 -1.11 6.50
C VAL A 27 9.57 -0.47 6.75
N ALA A 28 9.18 0.53 5.95
CA ALA A 28 7.86 1.14 6.03
C ALA A 28 6.75 0.12 5.78
N GLY A 29 6.87 -0.70 4.73
CA GLY A 29 5.93 -1.76 4.39
C GLY A 29 5.77 -2.82 5.49
N LEU A 30 6.88 -3.22 6.13
CA LEU A 30 6.86 -4.12 7.28
C LEU A 30 6.07 -3.53 8.47
N ILE A 31 6.36 -2.28 8.85
CA ILE A 31 5.70 -1.62 9.97
C ILE A 31 4.19 -1.48 9.68
N THR A 32 3.84 -1.00 8.50
CA THR A 32 2.43 -0.81 8.12
C THR A 32 1.69 -2.14 7.99
N GLY A 33 2.34 -3.20 7.51
CA GLY A 33 1.76 -4.55 7.45
C GLY A 33 1.40 -5.08 8.83
N ILE A 34 2.28 -4.89 9.83
CA ILE A 34 2.01 -5.29 11.22
C ILE A 34 0.79 -4.55 11.78
N VAL A 35 0.67 -3.25 11.50
CA VAL A 35 -0.47 -2.43 11.96
C VAL A 35 -1.76 -2.76 11.21
N ALA A 36 -1.67 -3.20 9.94
CA ALA A 36 -2.82 -3.54 9.11
C ALA A 36 -3.47 -4.89 9.48
N LEU A 37 -2.69 -5.87 9.96
CA LEU A 37 -3.20 -7.19 10.37
C LEU A 37 -4.37 -7.13 11.39
N PRO A 38 -4.27 -6.41 12.53
CA PRO A 38 -5.38 -6.32 13.48
C PRO A 38 -6.59 -5.57 12.89
N LEU A 39 -6.36 -4.56 12.04
CA LEU A 39 -7.43 -3.82 11.37
C LEU A 39 -8.22 -4.71 10.40
N ALA A 40 -7.55 -5.54 9.61
CA ALA A 40 -8.17 -6.48 8.69
C ALA A 40 -9.03 -7.53 9.43
N ILE A 41 -8.55 -8.03 10.56
CA ILE A 41 -9.30 -8.97 11.41
C ILE A 41 -10.54 -8.28 12.00
N ALA A 42 -10.40 -7.05 12.50
CA ALA A 42 -11.50 -6.27 13.06
C ALA A 42 -12.60 -6.00 12.02
N PHE A 43 -12.23 -5.62 10.80
CA PHE A 43 -13.20 -5.43 9.71
C PHE A 43 -13.84 -6.74 9.25
N GLY A 44 -13.10 -7.85 9.22
CA GLY A 44 -13.66 -9.17 8.93
C GLY A 44 -14.79 -9.53 9.90
N ILE A 45 -14.53 -9.39 11.20
CA ILE A 45 -15.52 -9.66 12.26
C ILE A 45 -16.72 -8.68 12.15
N ALA A 46 -16.46 -7.39 11.95
CA ALA A 46 -17.52 -6.37 11.82
C ALA A 46 -18.43 -6.60 10.61
N SER A 47 -17.91 -7.20 9.54
CA SER A 47 -18.66 -7.49 8.31
C SER A 47 -19.44 -8.81 8.37
N GLY A 48 -19.35 -9.55 9.49
CA GLY A 48 -20.00 -10.86 9.63
C GLY A 48 -19.38 -11.98 8.80
N VAL A 49 -18.16 -11.77 8.26
CA VAL A 49 -17.41 -12.75 7.48
C VAL A 49 -16.30 -13.37 8.34
N LYS A 50 -15.74 -14.49 7.88
CA LYS A 50 -14.62 -15.11 8.61
C LYS A 50 -13.37 -14.21 8.53
N PRO A 51 -12.55 -14.12 9.60
CA PRO A 51 -11.31 -13.34 9.60
C PRO A 51 -10.36 -13.70 8.45
N GLU A 52 -10.35 -14.97 8.02
CA GLU A 52 -9.53 -15.42 6.90
C GLU A 52 -9.86 -14.64 5.61
N GLN A 53 -11.15 -14.37 5.37
CA GLN A 53 -11.60 -13.62 4.18
C GLN A 53 -11.12 -12.16 4.23
N GLY A 54 -11.16 -11.53 5.41
CA GLY A 54 -10.62 -10.19 5.62
C GLY A 54 -9.11 -10.13 5.33
N LEU A 55 -8.38 -11.17 5.71
CA LEU A 55 -6.94 -11.30 5.43
C LEU A 55 -6.66 -11.43 3.93
N TYR A 56 -7.41 -12.28 3.22
CA TYR A 56 -7.26 -12.44 1.76
C TYR A 56 -7.54 -11.14 1.02
N THR A 57 -8.61 -10.42 1.39
CA THR A 57 -8.91 -9.12 0.80
C THR A 57 -7.83 -8.09 1.09
N ALA A 58 -7.25 -8.06 2.30
CA ALA A 58 -6.19 -7.12 2.65
C ALA A 58 -4.92 -7.36 1.82
N ILE A 59 -4.54 -8.61 1.59
CA ILE A 59 -3.37 -8.95 0.76
C ILE A 59 -3.59 -8.52 -0.70
N ILE A 60 -4.73 -8.88 -1.28
CA ILE A 60 -5.04 -8.56 -2.69
C ILE A 60 -5.21 -7.04 -2.88
N ALA A 61 -5.93 -6.38 -1.96
CA ALA A 61 -6.11 -4.94 -1.98
C ALA A 61 -4.77 -4.22 -1.81
N GLY A 62 -3.94 -4.62 -0.84
CA GLY A 62 -2.61 -4.04 -0.61
C GLY A 62 -1.69 -4.19 -1.81
N PHE A 63 -1.73 -5.34 -2.50
CA PHE A 63 -0.99 -5.55 -3.74
C PHE A 63 -1.49 -4.65 -4.89
N LEU A 64 -2.80 -4.62 -5.13
CA LEU A 64 -3.40 -3.81 -6.19
C LEU A 64 -3.23 -2.31 -5.94
N ILE A 65 -3.36 -1.87 -4.69
CA ILE A 65 -3.13 -0.49 -4.28
C ILE A 65 -1.65 -0.15 -4.43
N SER A 66 -0.72 -0.99 -4.00
CA SER A 66 0.72 -0.73 -4.20
C SER A 66 1.11 -0.67 -5.68
N LEU A 67 0.50 -1.50 -6.53
CA LEU A 67 0.79 -1.55 -7.97
C LEU A 67 0.15 -0.39 -8.75
N LEU A 68 -1.06 0.04 -8.36
CA LEU A 68 -1.84 1.06 -9.09
C LEU A 68 -1.86 2.42 -8.39
N SER A 69 -1.29 2.55 -7.19
CA SER A 69 -1.28 3.80 -6.42
C SER A 69 -0.37 4.83 -7.09
N GLY A 70 -0.94 6.00 -7.35
CA GLY A 70 -0.21 7.18 -7.84
C GLY A 70 0.53 7.95 -6.74
N SER A 71 0.64 7.45 -5.50
CA SER A 71 1.28 8.15 -4.39
C SER A 71 2.29 7.28 -3.66
N ARG A 72 3.50 7.82 -3.42
CA ARG A 72 4.63 7.15 -2.74
C ARG A 72 4.32 6.72 -1.29
N VAL A 73 3.24 7.22 -0.70
CA VAL A 73 2.89 7.04 0.73
C VAL A 73 1.45 6.53 0.93
N GLN A 74 0.80 6.01 -0.12
CA GLN A 74 -0.53 5.41 0.04
C GLN A 74 -0.36 4.04 0.72
N ILE A 75 -0.86 3.93 1.94
CA ILE A 75 -0.94 2.67 2.68
C ILE A 75 -2.37 2.18 2.51
N GLY A 76 -2.54 1.05 1.80
CA GLY A 76 -3.81 0.39 1.54
C GLY A 76 -3.90 -0.95 2.25
#